data_AF-A0A8H7LE14-F1
#
_entry.id   AF-A0A8H7LE14-F1
#
_cell.length_a   1.000
_cell.length_b   1.000
_cell.length_c   1.000
_cell.angle_alpha   90.00
_cell.angle_beta   90.00
_cell.angle_gamma   90.00
#
_symmetry.space_group_name_H-M   'P 1'
#
loop_
_entity.id
_entity.type
_entity.pdbx_description
1 polymer ?
#
loop_
_entity_poly.entity_id
_entity_poly.type
_entity_poly.pdbx_seq_one_letter_code
_entity_poly.pdbx_strand_id
1 'polypeptide(L)'
;MLTIGVKAIDDETLSLIRTSFQALNEYWRSFSNDHKGRIGPSLHVENVSEEYYLYSQSEEQQTFTLVAPENNSGKDLARFMKQEAFSGHQRLGFESASTLMNFGVSSAVKYDRFGDAKASALYVTRDGQDLDIVHPGMLWAGLYRDGLLVNSTQPSTFLSSGPEEFINQITQVLGIQLKGFNTKWQAREGDILLVTWADLAVKMSKIIDIAMLVAAESEVPLSQIAYNLKPYLNLERAKENILVAIRIT
;
A
#
# COMPACT_ATOMS: atom_id res chain seq x y z
N MET A 1 -31.82 4.59 16.34
CA MET A 1 -30.45 4.64 15.77
C MET A 1 -30.56 4.10 14.36
N LEU A 2 -30.45 4.94 13.34
CA LEU A 2 -30.61 4.56 11.93
C LEU A 2 -29.27 4.05 11.41
N THR A 3 -29.15 2.73 11.27
CA THR A 3 -28.04 2.09 10.57
C THR A 3 -28.21 2.42 9.09
N ILE A 4 -27.40 3.33 8.55
CA ILE A 4 -27.27 3.50 7.10
C ILE A 4 -26.54 2.25 6.61
N GLY A 5 -27.31 1.23 6.23
CA GLY A 5 -26.78 0.05 5.57
C GLY A 5 -26.18 0.48 4.25
N VAL A 6 -24.87 0.31 4.09
CA VAL A 6 -24.22 0.37 2.79
C VAL A 6 -24.92 -0.68 1.92
N LYS A 7 -25.74 -0.24 0.97
CA LYS A 7 -26.46 -1.12 0.05
C LYS A 7 -25.38 -1.94 -0.69
N ALA A 8 -25.40 -3.25 -0.54
CA ALA A 8 -24.50 -4.13 -1.28
C ALA A 8 -24.66 -3.83 -2.77
N ILE A 9 -23.55 -3.60 -3.47
CA ILE A 9 -23.53 -3.40 -4.92
C ILE A 9 -24.02 -4.70 -5.57
N ASP A 10 -25.11 -4.60 -6.34
CA ASP A 10 -25.70 -5.72 -7.07
C ASP A 10 -24.91 -6.10 -8.33
N ASP A 11 -25.17 -7.29 -8.86
CA ASP A 11 -24.41 -7.87 -9.97
C ASP A 11 -24.57 -7.07 -11.28
N GLU A 12 -25.72 -6.43 -11.48
CA GLU A 12 -25.96 -5.56 -12.65
C GLU A 12 -25.04 -4.34 -12.60
N THR A 13 -24.93 -3.70 -11.43
CA THR A 13 -24.00 -2.59 -11.22
C THR A 13 -22.55 -3.03 -11.43
N LEU A 14 -22.14 -4.19 -10.90
CA LEU A 14 -20.78 -4.72 -11.09
C LEU A 14 -20.47 -5.00 -12.56
N SER A 15 -21.43 -5.55 -13.31
CA SER A 15 -21.28 -5.76 -14.76
C SER A 15 -21.08 -4.43 -15.49
N LEU A 16 -21.85 -3.41 -15.15
CA LEU A 16 -21.73 -2.08 -15.75
C LEU A 16 -20.35 -1.46 -15.48
N ILE A 17 -19.83 -1.62 -14.25
CA ILE A 17 -18.50 -1.16 -13.85
C ILE A 17 -17.43 -1.85 -14.69
N ARG A 18 -17.51 -3.18 -14.82
CA ARG A 18 -16.57 -3.96 -15.64
C ARG A 18 -16.57 -3.49 -17.09
N THR A 19 -17.75 -3.36 -17.70
CA THR A 19 -17.88 -2.86 -19.08
C THR A 19 -17.29 -1.45 -19.22
N SER A 20 -17.51 -0.58 -18.24
CA SER A 20 -16.96 0.78 -18.24
C SER A 20 -15.43 0.76 -18.18
N PHE A 21 -14.83 -0.06 -17.32
CA PHE A 21 -13.37 -0.21 -17.25
C PHE A 21 -12.79 -0.80 -18.53
N GLN A 22 -13.46 -1.79 -19.13
CA GLN A 22 -13.01 -2.38 -20.40
C GLN A 22 -13.00 -1.33 -21.51
N ALA A 23 -14.09 -0.55 -21.65
CA ALA A 23 -14.17 0.52 -22.63
C ALA A 23 -13.08 1.60 -22.41
N LEU A 24 -12.81 1.98 -21.16
CA LEU A 24 -11.72 2.89 -20.82
C LEU A 24 -10.35 2.30 -21.20
N ASN A 25 -10.09 1.05 -20.87
CA ASN A 25 -8.82 0.40 -21.18
C ASN A 25 -8.61 0.23 -22.70
N GLU A 26 -9.65 -0.08 -23.47
CA GLU A 26 -9.61 -0.10 -24.93
C GLU A 26 -9.27 1.27 -25.52
N TYR A 27 -9.90 2.32 -24.99
CA TYR A 27 -9.56 3.70 -25.33
C TYR A 27 -8.08 3.97 -25.07
N TRP A 28 -7.54 3.63 -23.90
CA TRP A 28 -6.13 3.80 -23.57
C TRP A 28 -5.17 3.02 -24.47
N ARG A 29 -5.49 1.76 -24.80
CA ARG A 29 -4.71 0.96 -25.76
C ARG A 29 -4.60 1.63 -27.12
N SER A 30 -5.66 2.30 -27.57
CA SER A 30 -5.64 3.02 -28.85
C SER A 30 -4.59 4.14 -28.91
N PHE A 31 -4.22 4.74 -27.77
CA PHE A 31 -3.13 5.73 -27.68
C PHE A 31 -1.75 5.10 -27.47
N SER A 32 -1.67 3.86 -26.96
CA SER A 32 -0.41 3.17 -26.67
C SER A 32 0.13 2.35 -27.86
N ASN A 33 -0.61 2.25 -28.97
CA ASN A 33 -0.25 1.42 -30.13
C ASN A 33 1.06 1.83 -30.86
N ASP A 34 1.69 2.97 -30.52
CA ASP A 34 3.00 3.35 -31.08
C ASP A 34 4.20 2.72 -30.35
N HIS A 35 4.01 2.06 -29.20
CA HIS A 35 5.11 1.45 -28.45
C HIS A 35 4.81 -0.02 -28.10
N LYS A 36 4.99 -0.90 -29.10
CA LYS A 36 5.08 -2.34 -28.85
C LYS A 36 6.32 -2.63 -28.00
N GLY A 37 6.11 -2.68 -26.70
CA GLY A 37 7.12 -3.10 -25.73
C GLY A 37 7.27 -2.10 -24.60
N ARG A 38 6.44 -2.24 -23.57
CA ARG A 38 6.88 -2.35 -22.16
C ARG A 38 5.65 -2.36 -21.25
N ILE A 39 5.59 -3.41 -20.45
CA ILE A 39 4.95 -3.42 -19.13
C ILE A 39 5.29 -2.06 -18.47
N GLY A 40 4.26 -1.32 -18.05
CA GLY A 40 4.36 0.08 -17.60
C GLY A 40 5.26 0.31 -16.37
N PRO A 41 5.26 1.53 -15.78
CA PRO A 41 6.12 1.83 -14.62
C PRO A 41 5.94 0.81 -13.49
N SER A 42 7.04 0.46 -12.81
CA SER A 42 7.03 -0.53 -11.71
C SER A 42 6.41 0.02 -10.42
N LEU A 43 6.21 1.33 -10.33
CA LEU A 43 5.53 2.00 -9.22
C LEU A 43 4.55 3.04 -9.78
N HIS A 44 3.35 3.07 -9.22
CA HIS A 44 2.41 4.17 -9.35
C HIS A 44 1.89 4.55 -7.98
N VAL A 45 1.87 5.85 -7.69
CA VAL A 45 1.44 6.43 -6.41
C VAL A 45 0.44 7.54 -6.68
N GLU A 46 -0.73 7.48 -6.05
CA GLU A 46 -1.74 8.54 -6.05
C GLU A 46 -2.06 8.96 -4.60
N ASN A 47 -2.26 10.27 -4.41
CA ASN A 47 -2.63 10.89 -3.13
C ASN A 47 -1.62 10.69 -1.97
N VAL A 48 -0.36 10.38 -2.28
CA VAL A 48 0.74 10.34 -1.30
C VAL A 48 1.90 11.18 -1.82
N SER A 49 2.45 12.04 -0.95
CA SER A 49 3.66 12.81 -1.26
C SER A 49 4.92 11.94 -1.13
N GLU A 50 5.92 12.20 -1.97
CA GLU A 50 7.23 11.51 -1.94
C GLU A 50 7.98 11.67 -0.60
N GLU A 51 7.58 12.65 0.22
CA GLU A 51 8.10 12.81 1.58
C GLU A 51 7.67 11.66 2.53
N TYR A 52 6.69 10.85 2.16
CA TYR A 52 6.13 9.77 2.97
C TYR A 52 6.47 8.36 2.50
N TYR A 53 7.10 8.22 1.34
CA TYR A 53 7.51 6.90 0.85
C TYR A 53 8.96 6.85 0.39
N LEU A 54 9.44 5.62 0.31
CA LEU A 54 10.69 5.22 -0.30
C LEU A 54 10.37 4.09 -1.28
N TYR A 55 10.94 4.18 -2.48
CA TYR A 55 10.97 3.07 -3.42
C TYR A 55 12.39 2.94 -3.97
N SER A 56 12.91 1.73 -3.93
CA SER A 56 14.23 1.36 -4.46
C SER A 56 14.13 -0.01 -5.09
N GLN A 57 14.84 -0.20 -6.20
CA GLN A 57 14.80 -1.43 -6.97
C GLN A 57 16.16 -1.71 -7.62
N SER A 58 16.60 -2.96 -7.54
CA SER A 58 17.67 -3.57 -8.34
C SER A 58 17.10 -4.77 -9.13
N GLU A 59 17.95 -5.55 -9.80
CA GLU A 59 17.52 -6.70 -10.62
C GLU A 59 16.79 -7.78 -9.81
N GLU A 60 17.23 -8.07 -8.58
CA GLU A 60 16.65 -9.14 -7.75
C GLU A 60 15.97 -8.62 -6.47
N GLN A 61 16.16 -7.35 -6.14
CA GLN A 61 15.71 -6.78 -4.88
C GLN A 61 14.83 -5.56 -5.06
N GLN A 62 13.74 -5.48 -4.29
CA GLN A 62 12.87 -4.32 -4.24
C GLN A 62 12.67 -3.90 -2.79
N THR A 63 12.66 -2.60 -2.53
CA THR A 63 12.34 -2.03 -1.22
C THR A 63 11.29 -0.95 -1.42
N PHE A 64 10.17 -1.11 -0.74
CA PHE A 64 9.14 -0.10 -0.64
C PHE A 64 8.85 0.17 0.83
N THR A 65 8.74 1.44 1.19
CA THR A 65 8.29 1.86 2.51
C THR A 65 7.30 2.98 2.33
N LEU A 66 6.20 2.92 3.04
CA LEU A 66 5.21 3.98 3.14
C LEU A 66 4.94 4.25 4.61
N VAL A 67 5.03 5.51 5.03
CA VAL A 67 4.58 5.96 6.34
C VAL A 67 3.53 7.04 6.14
N ALA A 68 2.28 6.70 6.43
CA ALA A 68 1.13 7.55 6.21
C ALA A 68 0.69 8.23 7.51
N PRO A 69 0.58 9.57 7.55
CA PRO A 69 0.06 10.27 8.73
C PRO A 69 -1.45 10.01 8.89
N GLU A 70 -1.90 9.65 10.09
CA GLU A 70 -3.32 9.46 10.41
C GLU A 70 -3.96 10.74 10.98
N ASN A 71 -3.15 11.68 11.45
CA ASN A 71 -3.59 12.98 11.93
C ASN A 71 -2.56 14.07 11.56
N ASN A 72 -2.89 15.34 11.85
CA ASN A 72 -2.01 16.47 11.51
C ASN A 72 -0.65 16.39 12.22
N SER A 73 -0.63 15.98 13.49
CA SER A 73 0.61 15.77 14.27
C SER A 73 1.45 14.62 13.70
N GLY A 74 0.84 13.66 12.99
CA GLY A 74 1.47 12.50 12.37
C GLY A 74 2.40 12.81 11.21
N LYS A 75 2.32 14.01 10.61
CA LYS A 75 3.12 14.37 9.42
C LYS A 75 4.61 14.36 9.71
N ASP A 76 5.02 14.95 10.82
CA ASP A 76 6.44 15.03 11.18
C ASP A 76 6.98 13.67 11.64
N LEU A 77 6.17 12.89 12.36
CA LEU A 77 6.48 11.50 12.69
C LEU A 77 6.67 10.65 11.41
N ALA A 78 5.77 10.79 10.44
CA ALA A 78 5.81 10.02 9.20
C ALA A 78 7.06 10.35 8.36
N ARG A 79 7.37 11.64 8.20
CA ARG A 79 8.60 12.09 7.55
C ARG A 79 9.83 11.54 8.25
N PHE A 80 9.87 11.64 9.58
CA PHE A 80 10.98 11.18 10.39
C PHE A 80 11.20 9.68 10.24
N MET A 81 10.15 8.86 10.42
CA MET A 81 10.25 7.41 10.29
C MET A 81 10.67 6.98 8.88
N LYS A 82 10.16 7.64 7.83
CA LYS A 82 10.61 7.38 6.45
C LYS A 82 12.07 7.76 6.25
N GLN A 83 12.49 8.91 6.76
CA GLN A 83 13.86 9.39 6.64
C GLN A 83 14.84 8.43 7.33
N GLU A 84 14.50 7.93 8.52
CA GLU A 84 15.32 6.96 9.24
C GLU A 84 15.42 5.63 8.50
N ALA A 85 14.31 5.14 7.93
CA ALA A 85 14.33 3.95 7.07
C ALA A 85 15.19 4.16 5.82
N PHE A 86 15.11 5.34 5.20
CA PHE A 86 15.93 5.72 4.05
C PHE A 86 17.42 5.80 4.40
N SER A 87 17.78 6.46 5.49
CA SER A 87 19.16 6.53 5.96
C SER A 87 19.72 5.15 6.33
N GLY A 88 18.88 4.28 6.90
CA GLY A 88 19.20 2.87 7.11
C GLY A 88 19.53 2.15 5.80
N HIS A 89 18.64 2.26 4.81
CA HIS A 89 18.82 1.67 3.48
C HIS A 89 20.06 2.20 2.75
N GLN A 90 20.32 3.51 2.79
CA GLN A 90 21.51 4.10 2.17
C GLN A 90 22.82 3.62 2.80
N ARG A 91 22.82 3.36 4.12
CA ARG A 91 24.02 2.97 4.85
C ARG A 91 24.32 1.48 4.73
N LEU A 92 23.30 0.63 4.75
CA LEU A 92 23.44 -0.82 4.84
C LEU A 92 23.11 -1.56 3.53
N GLY A 93 22.44 -0.88 2.60
CA GLY A 93 21.93 -1.49 1.38
C GLY A 93 20.57 -2.16 1.60
N PHE A 94 20.36 -3.29 0.92
CA PHE A 94 19.14 -4.08 1.07
C PHE A 94 19.06 -4.69 2.47
N GLU A 95 17.91 -4.54 3.11
CA GLU A 95 17.62 -5.00 4.46
C GLU A 95 16.20 -5.57 4.51
N SER A 96 15.89 -6.40 5.50
CA SER A 96 14.52 -6.91 5.68
C SER A 96 13.53 -5.79 6.05
N ALA A 97 12.25 -5.97 5.73
CA ALA A 97 11.18 -5.04 6.09
C ALA A 97 11.12 -4.80 7.61
N SER A 98 11.39 -5.85 8.39
CA SER A 98 11.45 -5.76 9.85
C SER A 98 12.62 -4.90 10.33
N THR A 99 13.79 -5.01 9.70
CA THR A 99 14.96 -4.18 10.02
C THR A 99 14.69 -2.71 9.70
N LEU A 100 14.12 -2.42 8.52
CA LEU A 100 13.79 -1.05 8.10
C LEU A 100 12.78 -0.40 9.04
N MET A 101 11.74 -1.14 9.45
CA MET A 101 10.79 -0.68 10.45
C MET A 101 11.48 -0.39 11.78
N ASN A 102 12.35 -1.30 12.25
CA ASN A 102 13.04 -1.13 13.52
C ASN A 102 13.89 0.14 13.55
N PHE A 103 14.54 0.52 12.44
CA PHE A 103 15.23 1.81 12.35
C PHE A 103 14.26 2.98 12.54
N GLY A 104 13.18 3.01 11.75
CA GLY A 104 12.19 4.09 11.81
C GLY A 104 11.56 4.24 13.19
N VAL A 105 11.08 3.14 13.77
CA VAL A 105 10.41 3.15 15.06
C VAL A 105 11.39 3.45 16.20
N SER A 106 12.52 2.73 16.29
CA SER A 106 13.45 2.90 17.42
C SER A 106 14.04 4.31 17.48
N SER A 107 14.30 4.93 16.33
CA SER A 107 14.73 6.32 16.27
C SER A 107 13.62 7.28 16.72
N ALA A 108 12.36 7.01 16.34
CA ALA A 108 11.24 7.86 16.73
C ALA A 108 11.00 7.84 18.25
N VAL A 109 11.13 6.66 18.87
CA VAL A 109 11.06 6.48 20.33
C VAL A 109 12.13 7.31 21.04
N LYS A 110 13.38 7.23 20.58
CA LYS A 110 14.51 7.95 21.20
C LYS A 110 14.39 9.46 21.09
N TYR A 111 13.66 9.96 20.08
CA TYR A 111 13.54 11.38 19.85
C TYR A 111 12.52 12.07 20.77
N ASP A 112 11.58 11.32 21.37
CA ASP A 112 10.65 11.73 22.44
C ASP A 112 10.00 13.13 22.23
N ARG A 113 9.54 13.41 21.01
CA ARG A 113 8.94 14.70 20.63
C ARG A 113 7.63 14.59 19.87
N PHE A 114 7.12 13.37 19.68
CA PHE A 114 5.99 13.11 18.78
C PHE A 114 4.62 13.07 19.49
N GLY A 115 4.55 13.24 20.81
CA GLY A 115 3.32 13.64 21.53
C GLY A 115 2.07 12.81 21.22
N ASP A 116 1.15 13.37 20.43
CA ASP A 116 -0.12 12.76 20.00
C ASP A 116 -0.14 12.31 18.52
N ALA A 117 1.02 12.33 17.86
CA ALA A 117 1.19 11.94 16.46
C ALA A 117 0.76 10.49 16.20
N LYS A 118 -0.03 10.28 15.15
CA LYS A 118 -0.44 8.94 14.70
C LYS A 118 -0.04 8.73 13.26
N ALA A 119 0.52 7.55 12.98
CA ALA A 119 0.91 7.15 11.65
C ALA A 119 0.73 5.64 11.48
N SER A 120 0.36 5.24 10.27
CA SER A 120 0.40 3.87 9.81
C SER A 120 1.62 3.68 8.91
N ALA A 121 2.25 2.52 8.94
CA ALA A 121 3.37 2.22 8.06
C ALA A 121 3.25 0.87 7.39
N LEU A 122 3.86 0.76 6.22
CA LEU A 122 4.01 -0.46 5.46
C LEU A 122 5.45 -0.51 4.95
N TYR A 123 6.18 -1.54 5.35
CA TYR A 123 7.51 -1.85 4.89
C TYR A 123 7.42 -3.13 4.07
N VAL A 124 7.95 -3.11 2.86
CA VAL A 124 7.92 -4.22 1.91
C VAL A 124 9.31 -4.38 1.33
N THR A 125 9.87 -5.56 1.46
CA THR A 125 11.17 -5.88 0.87
C THR A 125 11.06 -7.19 0.13
N ARG A 126 11.59 -7.23 -1.09
CA ARG A 126 11.62 -8.42 -1.92
C ARG A 126 13.06 -8.83 -2.16
N ASP A 127 13.33 -10.13 -2.04
CA ASP A 127 14.57 -10.77 -2.48
C ASP A 127 14.21 -12.01 -3.31
N GLY A 128 14.47 -11.99 -4.62
CA GLY A 128 14.06 -13.07 -5.51
C GLY A 128 12.53 -13.21 -5.62
N GLN A 129 11.94 -14.27 -5.06
CA GLN A 129 10.48 -14.46 -5.00
C GLN A 129 9.89 -14.18 -3.61
N ASP A 130 10.76 -14.00 -2.61
CA ASP A 130 10.35 -13.83 -1.23
C ASP A 130 9.97 -12.36 -1.00
N LEU A 131 8.72 -12.11 -0.64
CA LEU A 131 8.21 -10.80 -0.27
C LEU A 131 7.99 -10.75 1.24
N ASP A 132 8.82 -9.99 1.96
CA ASP A 132 8.69 -9.72 3.39
C ASP A 132 7.91 -8.41 3.59
N ILE A 133 6.83 -8.46 4.35
CA ILE A 133 5.94 -7.33 4.58
C ILE A 133 5.75 -7.13 6.08
N VAL A 134 5.91 -5.89 6.52
CA VAL A 134 5.62 -5.45 7.89
C VAL A 134 4.69 -4.26 7.86
N HIS A 135 3.52 -4.36 8.50
CA HIS A 135 2.43 -3.39 8.32
C HIS A 135 1.79 -2.90 9.64
N PRO A 136 2.48 -2.10 10.46
CA PRO A 136 1.84 -1.53 11.64
C PRO A 136 0.76 -0.50 11.25
N GLY A 137 -0.46 -0.68 11.77
CA GLY A 137 -1.56 0.29 11.67
C GLY A 137 -2.68 -0.11 10.70
N MET A 138 -3.21 0.88 9.99
CA MET A 138 -4.43 0.82 9.17
C MET A 138 -4.16 0.72 7.66
N LEU A 139 -2.91 0.60 7.24
CA LEU A 139 -2.57 0.30 5.85
C LEU A 139 -2.86 -1.17 5.54
N TRP A 140 -3.46 -1.39 4.38
CA TRP A 140 -3.74 -2.70 3.81
C TRP A 140 -2.90 -2.88 2.56
N ALA A 141 -2.36 -4.09 2.39
CA ALA A 141 -1.69 -4.51 1.18
C ALA A 141 -2.34 -5.77 0.62
N GLY A 142 -2.52 -5.83 -0.70
CA GLY A 142 -3.02 -6.99 -1.43
C GLY A 142 -2.13 -7.33 -2.60
N LEU A 143 -1.71 -8.59 -2.70
CA LEU A 143 -0.95 -9.11 -3.84
C LEU A 143 -1.93 -9.72 -4.84
N TYR A 144 -1.91 -9.20 -6.06
CA TYR A 144 -2.73 -9.65 -7.18
C TYR A 144 -1.88 -10.37 -8.21
N ARG A 145 -2.35 -11.53 -8.66
CA ARG A 145 -1.76 -12.33 -9.74
C ARG A 145 -2.80 -12.57 -10.81
N ASP A 146 -2.48 -12.21 -12.05
CA ASP A 146 -3.42 -12.32 -13.18
C ASP A 146 -4.78 -11.67 -12.88
N GLY A 147 -4.77 -10.58 -12.10
CA GLY A 147 -5.97 -9.85 -11.69
C GLY A 147 -6.73 -10.44 -10.49
N LEU A 148 -6.28 -11.55 -9.91
CA LEU A 148 -6.90 -12.21 -8.76
C LEU A 148 -6.10 -11.96 -7.47
N LEU A 149 -6.79 -11.65 -6.38
CA LEU A 149 -6.16 -11.49 -5.06
C LEU A 149 -5.66 -12.85 -4.55
N VAL A 150 -4.34 -12.99 -4.37
CA VAL A 150 -3.71 -14.22 -3.85
C VAL A 150 -3.34 -14.12 -2.36
N ASN A 151 -2.93 -12.94 -1.91
CA ASN A 151 -2.57 -12.67 -0.53
C ASN A 151 -3.03 -11.27 -0.13
N SER A 152 -3.36 -11.08 1.14
CA SER A 152 -3.61 -9.76 1.70
C SER A 152 -3.19 -9.68 3.16
N THR A 153 -2.83 -8.47 3.60
CA THR A 153 -2.62 -8.22 5.02
C THR A 153 -3.97 -8.17 5.74
N GLN A 154 -3.99 -8.62 6.98
CA GLN A 154 -5.12 -8.39 7.86
C GLN A 154 -4.87 -7.08 8.59
N PRO A 155 -5.75 -6.07 8.48
CA PRO A 155 -5.53 -4.82 9.20
C PRO A 155 -5.47 -5.08 10.70
N SER A 156 -4.42 -4.57 11.32
CA SER A 156 -4.30 -4.59 12.77
C SER A 156 -5.41 -3.75 13.38
N THR A 157 -6.34 -4.37 14.11
CA THR A 157 -7.42 -3.69 14.86
C THR A 157 -6.92 -2.98 16.12
N PHE A 158 -5.61 -2.76 16.25
CA PHE A 158 -5.02 -2.07 17.38
C PHE A 158 -5.30 -0.58 17.27
N LEU A 159 -6.43 -0.16 17.86
CA LEU A 159 -6.75 1.23 18.14
C LEU A 159 -5.74 1.75 19.18
N SER A 160 -4.58 2.26 18.75
CA SER A 160 -3.64 2.92 19.65
C SER A 160 -4.17 4.32 20.01
N SER A 161 -4.22 4.62 21.30
CA SER A 161 -4.71 5.90 21.82
C SER A 161 -3.73 7.06 21.55
N GLY A 162 -2.46 6.75 21.30
CA GLY A 162 -1.39 7.71 20.99
C GLY A 162 -0.07 7.03 20.60
N PRO A 163 0.95 7.80 20.19
CA PRO A 163 2.24 7.25 19.79
C PRO A 163 2.96 6.58 20.95
N GLU A 164 2.81 7.01 22.20
CA GLU A 164 3.33 6.28 23.37
C GLU A 164 2.74 4.89 23.52
N GLU A 165 1.47 4.67 23.16
CA GLU A 165 0.83 3.35 23.26
C GLU A 165 1.20 2.48 22.06
N PHE A 166 1.28 3.05 20.86
CA PHE A 166 1.86 2.42 19.67
C PHE A 166 3.33 2.01 19.92
N ILE A 167 4.11 2.90 20.51
CA ILE A 167 5.50 2.69 20.90
C ILE A 167 5.59 1.70 22.05
N ASN A 168 4.77 1.76 23.09
CA ASN A 168 4.79 0.79 24.20
C ASN A 168 4.37 -0.60 23.74
N GLN A 169 3.44 -0.71 22.79
CA GLN A 169 3.09 -1.98 22.15
C GLN A 169 4.23 -2.51 21.29
N ILE A 170 4.91 -1.65 20.50
CA ILE A 170 6.11 -2.07 19.76
C ILE A 170 7.28 -2.37 20.72
N THR A 171 7.44 -1.65 21.83
CA THR A 171 8.55 -1.80 22.78
C THR A 171 8.38 -3.01 23.69
N GLN A 172 7.15 -3.35 24.10
CA GLN A 172 6.84 -4.64 24.74
C GLN A 172 7.11 -5.81 23.78
N VAL A 173 6.94 -5.61 22.47
CA VAL A 173 7.29 -6.56 21.41
C VAL A 173 8.79 -6.55 21.06
N LEU A 174 9.54 -5.46 21.30
CA LEU A 174 10.99 -5.43 21.11
C LEU A 174 11.75 -6.23 22.18
N GLY A 175 11.11 -6.55 23.31
CA GLY A 175 11.56 -7.59 24.24
C GLY A 175 11.16 -9.02 23.81
N ILE A 176 10.13 -9.16 22.97
CA ILE A 176 9.50 -10.43 22.59
C ILE A 176 8.97 -10.33 21.16
N GLN A 177 9.82 -10.63 20.17
CA GLN A 177 9.50 -10.97 18.77
C GLN A 177 8.29 -10.26 18.11
N LEU A 178 8.50 -9.60 16.97
CA LEU A 178 7.52 -9.04 16.00
C LEU A 178 6.45 -10.03 15.44
N LYS A 179 6.13 -11.10 16.15
CA LYS A 179 5.09 -12.08 15.86
C LYS A 179 3.73 -11.39 15.81
N GLY A 180 3.26 -11.16 14.60
CA GLY A 180 1.92 -10.64 14.32
C GLY A 180 1.85 -9.57 13.22
N PHE A 181 2.96 -8.86 12.97
CA PHE A 181 3.01 -7.79 11.96
C PHE A 181 3.85 -8.15 10.73
N ASN A 182 4.68 -9.19 10.82
CA ASN A 182 5.45 -9.71 9.70
C ASN A 182 4.65 -10.81 8.98
N THR A 183 4.52 -10.68 7.67
CA THR A 183 4.06 -11.73 6.79
C THR A 183 5.03 -11.93 5.64
N LYS A 184 5.21 -13.19 5.22
CA LYS A 184 6.04 -13.55 4.07
C LYS A 184 5.17 -14.14 2.98
N TRP A 185 5.22 -13.57 1.79
CA TRP A 185 4.49 -14.04 0.62
C TRP A 185 5.45 -14.46 -0.50
N GLN A 186 4.93 -15.23 -1.45
CA GLN A 186 5.65 -15.62 -2.67
C GLN A 186 5.13 -14.78 -3.83
N ALA A 187 5.98 -13.90 -4.35
CA ALA A 187 5.69 -13.04 -5.48
C ALA A 187 6.33 -13.57 -6.77
N ARG A 188 5.69 -13.30 -7.91
CA ARG A 188 6.19 -13.61 -9.25
C ARG A 188 6.32 -12.32 -10.05
N GLU A 189 7.21 -12.34 -11.04
CA GLU A 189 7.28 -11.28 -12.05
C GLU A 189 5.88 -11.07 -12.66
N GLY A 190 5.46 -9.81 -12.73
CA GLY A 190 4.14 -9.40 -13.21
C GLY A 190 3.07 -9.27 -12.12
N ASP A 191 3.25 -9.85 -10.93
CA ASP A 191 2.31 -9.66 -9.81
C ASP A 191 2.21 -8.16 -9.46
N ILE A 192 1.05 -7.73 -8.96
CA ILE A 192 0.80 -6.34 -8.56
C ILE A 192 0.51 -6.30 -7.06
N LEU A 193 1.32 -5.56 -6.32
CA LEU A 193 1.06 -5.23 -4.93
C LEU A 193 0.29 -3.90 -4.89
N LEU A 194 -0.95 -3.95 -4.42
CA LEU A 194 -1.78 -2.78 -4.15
C LEU A 194 -1.71 -2.42 -2.67
N VAL A 195 -1.55 -1.14 -2.36
CA VAL A 195 -1.55 -0.61 -1.00
C VAL A 195 -2.57 0.52 -0.90
N THR A 196 -3.39 0.47 0.14
CA THR A 196 -4.37 1.51 0.45
C THR A 196 -4.76 1.47 1.94
N TRP A 197 -5.70 2.30 2.38
CA TRP A 197 -6.28 2.17 3.71
C TRP A 197 -7.18 0.94 3.81
N ALA A 198 -7.14 0.27 4.94
CA ALA A 198 -7.88 -0.96 5.16
C ALA A 198 -9.40 -0.80 5.08
N ASP A 199 -9.95 0.31 5.57
CA ASP A 199 -11.38 0.55 5.51
C ASP A 199 -11.85 0.75 4.07
N LEU A 200 -11.03 1.37 3.23
CA LEU A 200 -11.26 1.51 1.80
C LEU A 200 -11.20 0.14 1.09
N ALA A 201 -10.17 -0.65 1.37
CA ALA A 201 -10.02 -1.99 0.80
C ALA A 201 -11.24 -2.88 1.10
N VAL A 202 -11.77 -2.83 2.32
CA VAL A 202 -12.97 -3.60 2.71
C VAL A 202 -14.21 -3.08 1.97
N LYS A 203 -14.44 -1.76 1.98
CA LYS A 203 -15.63 -1.14 1.35
C LYS A 203 -15.65 -1.33 -0.17
N MET A 204 -14.49 -1.33 -0.82
CA MET A 204 -14.35 -1.32 -2.28
C MET A 204 -13.82 -2.63 -2.86
N SER A 205 -13.67 -3.69 -2.06
CA SER A 205 -13.10 -4.99 -2.47
C SER A 205 -13.56 -5.45 -3.86
N LYS A 206 -14.87 -5.55 -4.11
CA LYS A 206 -15.41 -5.97 -5.41
C LYS A 206 -15.00 -5.05 -6.58
N ILE A 207 -14.93 -3.74 -6.37
CA ILE A 207 -14.55 -2.77 -7.41
C ILE A 207 -13.05 -2.86 -7.68
N ILE A 208 -12.23 -3.02 -6.63
CA ILE A 208 -10.79 -3.23 -6.72
C ILE A 208 -10.50 -4.51 -7.51
N ASP A 209 -11.18 -5.60 -7.20
CA ASP A 209 -11.01 -6.87 -7.90
C ASP A 209 -11.37 -6.75 -9.39
N ILE A 210 -12.46 -6.03 -9.73
CA ILE A 210 -12.81 -5.76 -11.13
C ILE A 210 -11.74 -4.89 -11.82
N ALA A 211 -11.23 -3.85 -11.14
CA ALA A 211 -10.19 -2.99 -11.69
C ALA A 211 -8.90 -3.79 -11.98
N MET A 212 -8.51 -4.69 -11.07
CA MET A 212 -7.34 -5.55 -11.22
C MET A 212 -7.52 -6.59 -12.33
N LEU A 213 -8.68 -7.25 -12.37
CA LEU A 213 -9.01 -8.22 -13.42
C LEU A 213 -8.96 -7.58 -14.81
N VAL A 214 -9.64 -6.45 -14.97
CA VAL A 214 -9.69 -5.73 -16.25
C VAL A 214 -8.32 -5.16 -16.60
N ALA A 215 -7.51 -4.73 -15.62
CA ALA A 215 -6.14 -4.28 -15.87
C ALA A 215 -5.21 -5.43 -16.33
N ALA A 216 -5.37 -6.63 -15.78
CA ALA A 216 -4.62 -7.82 -16.17
C ALA A 216 -4.99 -8.28 -17.59
N GLU A 217 -6.29 -8.44 -17.89
CA GLU A 217 -6.80 -8.70 -19.26
C GLU A 217 -6.37 -7.58 -20.24
N SER A 218 -6.29 -6.36 -19.67
CA SER A 218 -5.92 -5.07 -20.23
C SER A 218 -4.48 -4.92 -20.71
N GLU A 219 -3.54 -5.60 -20.06
CA GLU A 219 -2.10 -5.25 -20.12
C GLU A 219 -1.82 -3.74 -20.01
N VAL A 220 -2.66 -3.00 -19.26
CA VAL A 220 -2.58 -1.53 -19.16
C VAL A 220 -1.55 -1.08 -18.11
N PRO A 221 -1.07 0.19 -18.16
CA PRO A 221 -0.18 0.75 -17.15
C PRO A 221 -0.81 0.75 -15.74
N LEU A 222 0.02 0.71 -14.68
CA LEU A 222 -0.47 0.73 -13.28
C LEU A 222 -1.31 1.97 -12.96
N SER A 223 -1.02 3.11 -13.58
CA SER A 223 -1.81 4.34 -13.42
C SER A 223 -3.27 4.18 -13.81
N GLN A 224 -3.59 3.21 -14.68
CA GLN A 224 -4.95 2.95 -15.10
C GLN A 224 -5.78 2.28 -13.99
N ILE A 225 -5.16 1.49 -13.12
CA ILE A 225 -5.84 0.93 -11.94
C ILE A 225 -6.36 2.08 -11.08
N ALA A 226 -5.51 3.07 -10.82
CA ALA A 226 -5.88 4.25 -10.05
C ALA A 226 -6.97 5.07 -10.72
N TYR A 227 -6.84 5.30 -12.03
CA TYR A 227 -7.86 5.99 -12.83
C TYR A 227 -9.22 5.29 -12.78
N ASN A 228 -9.25 3.96 -12.90
CA ASN A 228 -10.48 3.15 -12.83
C ASN A 228 -11.14 3.25 -11.44
N LEU A 229 -10.35 3.31 -10.37
CA LEU A 229 -10.86 3.40 -9.00
C LEU A 229 -11.33 4.81 -8.64
N LYS A 230 -10.76 5.85 -9.25
CA LYS A 230 -10.99 7.26 -8.93
C LYS A 230 -12.46 7.69 -8.80
N PRO A 231 -13.40 7.28 -9.68
CA PRO A 231 -14.81 7.65 -9.55
C PRO A 231 -15.48 7.15 -8.27
N TYR A 232 -14.93 6.10 -7.66
CA TYR A 232 -15.46 5.44 -6.47
C TYR A 232 -14.74 5.88 -5.19
N LEU A 233 -13.64 6.62 -5.33
CA LEU A 233 -12.94 7.27 -4.21
C LEU A 233 -13.71 8.55 -3.87
N ASN A 234 -14.34 8.57 -2.68
CA ASN A 234 -15.21 9.67 -2.26
C ASN A 234 -14.45 11.02 -2.28
N LEU A 235 -14.82 11.90 -3.21
CA LEU A 235 -14.04 13.10 -3.61
C LEU A 235 -13.96 14.20 -2.53
N GLU A 236 -14.78 14.15 -1.49
CA GLU A 236 -14.70 15.09 -0.36
C GLU A 236 -13.44 14.90 0.51
N ARG A 237 -12.75 13.77 0.36
CA ARG A 237 -11.53 13.40 1.11
C ARG A 237 -10.45 12.82 0.19
N ALA A 238 -10.33 13.28 -1.05
CA ALA A 238 -9.37 12.75 -2.02
C ALA A 238 -7.91 12.75 -1.51
N LYS A 239 -7.52 13.68 -0.63
CA LYS A 239 -6.20 13.71 0.03
C LYS A 239 -5.99 12.63 1.10
N GLU A 240 -7.04 11.90 1.47
CA GLU A 240 -7.03 10.82 2.46
C GLU A 240 -7.04 9.43 1.80
N ASN A 241 -7.23 9.30 0.49
CA ASN A 241 -7.35 7.99 -0.18
C ASN A 241 -6.02 7.57 -0.81
N ILE A 242 -5.13 7.04 0.02
CA ILE A 242 -3.84 6.47 -0.40
C ILE A 242 -4.08 5.35 -1.41
N LEU A 243 -3.43 5.43 -2.57
CA LEU A 243 -3.39 4.32 -3.51
C LEU A 243 -1.98 4.18 -4.07
N VAL A 244 -1.38 3.03 -3.83
CA VAL A 244 -0.07 2.69 -4.40
C VAL A 244 -0.18 1.34 -5.09
N ALA A 245 0.24 1.27 -6.34
CA ALA A 245 0.36 0.03 -7.08
C ALA A 245 1.84 -0.18 -7.43
N ILE A 246 2.37 -1.35 -7.10
CA ILE A 246 3.76 -1.75 -7.38
C ILE A 246 3.70 -3.00 -8.22
N ARG A 247 4.39 -3.01 -9.36
CA ARG A 247 4.57 -4.21 -10.16
C ARG A 247 5.85 -4.91 -9.73
N ILE A 248 5.72 -6.18 -9.42
CA ILE A 248 6.83 -7.07 -9.14
C ILE A 248 7.52 -7.36 -10.48
N THR A 249 8.83 -7.09 -10.55
CA THR A 249 9.66 -7.27 -11.75
C THR A 249 10.81 -8.19 -11.42
#